data_AF-A0A4Q1U8X9-F1
#
_entry.id   AF-A0A4Q1U8X9-F1
#
_cell.length_a   1.000
_cell.length_b   1.000
_cell.length_c   1.000
_cell.angle_alpha   90.00
_cell.angle_beta   90.00
_cell.angle_gamma   90.00
#
_symmetry.space_group_name_H-M   'P 1'
#
loop_
_entity.id
_entity.type
_entity.pdbx_description
1 polymer ?
#
loop_
_entity_poly.entity_id
_entity_poly.type
_entity_poly.pdbx_seq_one_letter_code
_entity_poly.pdbx_strand_id
1 'polypeptide(L)'
;MENTSAPSSNAEWTLADFLSTYRYWAVFFSSLLLAIGGQGFSTVFPVISQMTGSSAQTIGIFYSGSTLGWVAGAFLAFIVASRHGRSALISPILVCAIVAVGFLPAPALWGSPGFLFLFGVVFGTVRAVFPLAIAIFLVGGRPGKIDFGCALTLLSTTILISAFAPIGASWLYQLDLGAVPVVSGFLACLLLAVILLVPAGNLAFDEAPRPRHRPLAPRRRSPLLVAVILVTPPILIFLMGISVHLFQANDADVASSPVPLLLALLVFAIAVAAFIYLAYWVYRIHGELAGAAQSQRLLTPLAAMLIAILVPLGLPVLVMTLGDLLNERARDRGEGRLMSIAWLGIWSFVLPPVAIAMIQNAANDSYGMGQDTA
;
A
#
# COMPACT_ATOMS: atom_id res chain seq x y z
N MET A 1 15.54 49.91 8.52
CA MET A 1 15.08 48.91 7.55
C MET A 1 15.94 47.68 7.72
N GLU A 2 15.35 46.51 7.51
CA GLU A 2 15.90 45.14 7.65
C GLU A 2 15.88 44.53 9.06
N ASN A 3 14.71 44.00 9.42
CA ASN A 3 14.56 42.93 10.39
C ASN A 3 14.95 41.60 9.71
N THR A 4 16.23 41.21 9.79
CA THR A 4 16.69 39.85 9.47
C THR A 4 16.52 38.96 10.69
N SER A 5 15.29 38.51 10.93
CA SER A 5 15.04 37.42 11.88
C SER A 5 13.82 36.61 11.44
N ALA A 6 13.90 36.02 10.24
CA ALA A 6 13.13 34.84 9.94
C ALA A 6 13.97 33.64 10.41
N PRO A 7 13.52 32.83 11.39
CA PRO A 7 14.16 31.54 11.60
C PRO A 7 13.91 30.72 10.33
N SER A 8 14.96 30.45 9.55
CA SER A 8 14.94 29.37 8.57
C SER A 8 14.86 28.06 9.35
N SER A 9 13.69 27.71 9.86
CA SER A 9 13.47 26.39 10.43
C SER A 9 13.62 25.39 9.29
N ASN A 10 14.75 24.69 9.23
CA ASN A 10 14.90 23.47 8.45
C ASN A 10 13.93 22.44 9.03
N ALA A 11 12.65 22.55 8.68
CA ALA A 11 11.62 21.64 9.16
C ALA A 11 11.82 20.28 8.48
N GLU A 12 12.24 19.30 9.26
CA GLU A 12 12.40 17.91 8.83
C GLU A 12 11.02 17.28 8.57
N TRP A 13 10.89 16.52 7.49
CA TRP A 13 9.67 15.78 7.20
C TRP A 13 9.53 14.59 8.15
N THR A 14 8.37 14.48 8.81
CA THR A 14 8.04 13.28 9.58
C THR A 14 7.34 12.25 8.70
N LEU A 15 7.20 11.01 9.19
CA LEU A 15 6.40 9.98 8.52
C LEU A 15 4.98 10.50 8.22
N ALA A 16 4.40 11.24 9.17
CA ALA A 16 3.06 11.77 9.02
C ALA A 16 2.94 12.84 7.92
N ASP A 17 4.01 13.58 7.63
CA ASP A 17 4.08 14.52 6.51
C ASP A 17 4.01 13.78 5.18
N PHE A 18 4.91 12.81 4.96
CA PHE A 18 4.94 12.05 3.71
C PHE A 18 3.57 11.44 3.41
N LEU A 19 3.04 10.68 4.37
CA LEU A 19 1.81 9.91 4.20
C LEU A 19 0.56 10.78 4.05
N SER A 20 0.62 12.05 4.42
CA SER A 20 -0.50 12.99 4.27
C SER A 20 -0.49 13.74 2.94
N THR A 21 0.46 13.47 2.04
CA THR A 21 0.54 14.14 0.74
C THR A 21 0.02 13.26 -0.40
N TYR A 22 -0.64 13.90 -1.37
CA TYR A 22 -1.01 13.23 -2.62
C TYR A 22 0.21 12.67 -3.37
N ARG A 23 1.35 13.38 -3.32
CA ARG A 23 2.61 12.99 -3.97
C ARG A 23 3.07 11.60 -3.53
N TYR A 24 3.08 11.34 -2.22
CA TYR A 24 3.43 10.03 -1.68
C TYR A 24 2.49 8.93 -2.18
N TRP A 25 1.17 9.17 -2.13
CA TRP A 25 0.18 8.19 -2.58
C TRP A 25 0.25 7.92 -4.08
N ALA A 26 0.47 8.95 -4.90
CA ALA A 26 0.68 8.80 -6.33
C ALA A 26 1.86 7.86 -6.62
N VAL A 27 2.99 8.07 -5.93
CA VAL A 27 4.17 7.21 -6.03
C VAL A 27 3.89 5.79 -5.53
N PHE A 28 3.20 5.66 -4.38
CA PHE A 28 2.82 4.36 -3.81
C PHE A 28 1.96 3.54 -4.77
N PHE A 29 0.86 4.11 -5.27
CA PHE A 29 -0.04 3.40 -6.17
C PHE A 29 0.59 3.13 -7.53
N SER A 30 1.43 4.04 -8.02
CA SER A 30 2.18 3.81 -9.27
C SER A 30 3.17 2.67 -9.11
N SER A 31 3.91 2.62 -7.98
CA SER A 31 4.79 1.50 -7.63
C SER A 31 4.02 0.19 -7.54
N LEU A 32 2.84 0.20 -6.91
CA LEU A 32 1.97 -0.98 -6.80
C LEU A 32 1.52 -1.50 -8.17
N LEU A 33 0.99 -0.62 -9.02
CA LEU A 33 0.53 -0.98 -10.36
C LEU A 33 1.67 -1.49 -11.24
N LEU A 34 2.85 -0.89 -11.13
CA LEU A 34 4.05 -1.35 -11.82
C LEU A 34 4.53 -2.70 -11.32
N ALA A 35 4.48 -2.92 -10.01
CA ALA A 35 4.84 -4.20 -9.41
C ALA A 35 3.86 -5.30 -9.87
N ILE A 36 2.55 -5.04 -9.85
CA ILE A 36 1.52 -5.96 -10.34
C ILE A 36 1.71 -6.25 -11.83
N GLY A 37 1.78 -5.22 -12.67
CA GLY A 37 1.98 -5.37 -14.11
C GLY A 37 3.29 -6.09 -14.41
N GLY A 38 4.35 -5.76 -13.68
CA GLY A 38 5.67 -6.34 -13.86
C GLY A 38 5.78 -7.81 -13.45
N GLN A 39 5.20 -8.19 -12.31
CA GLN A 39 5.11 -9.60 -11.90
C GLN A 39 4.22 -10.38 -12.86
N GLY A 40 3.12 -9.78 -13.30
CA GLY A 40 2.25 -10.30 -14.34
C GLY A 40 3.02 -10.63 -15.62
N PHE A 41 3.70 -9.65 -16.21
CA PHE A 41 4.49 -9.85 -17.43
C PHE A 41 5.63 -10.87 -17.25
N SER A 42 6.33 -10.83 -16.11
CA SER A 42 7.41 -11.77 -15.81
C SER A 42 6.91 -13.22 -15.65
N THR A 43 5.62 -13.41 -15.32
CA THR A 43 4.98 -14.73 -15.23
C THR A 43 4.45 -15.16 -16.60
N VAL A 44 3.79 -14.26 -17.33
CA VAL A 44 3.04 -14.55 -18.55
C VAL A 44 3.93 -14.78 -19.77
N PHE A 45 4.94 -13.94 -20.00
CA PHE A 45 5.76 -14.06 -21.21
C PHE A 45 6.58 -15.36 -21.27
N PRO A 46 7.21 -15.85 -20.18
CA PRO A 46 7.86 -17.16 -20.20
C PRO A 46 6.90 -18.31 -20.51
N VAL A 47 5.67 -18.28 -19.98
CA VAL A 47 4.64 -19.30 -20.24
C VAL A 47 4.25 -19.28 -21.72
N ILE A 48 3.98 -18.11 -22.29
CA ILE A 48 3.65 -17.98 -23.72
C ILE A 48 4.83 -18.42 -24.59
N SER A 49 6.06 -18.06 -24.22
CA SER A 49 7.28 -18.50 -24.89
C SER A 49 7.38 -20.03 -24.91
N GLN A 50 7.08 -20.72 -23.80
CA GLN A 50 7.06 -22.19 -23.78
C GLN A 50 5.92 -22.78 -24.62
N MET A 51 4.73 -22.21 -24.57
CA MET A 51 3.57 -22.67 -25.38
C MET A 51 3.84 -22.56 -26.89
N THR A 52 4.64 -21.58 -27.30
CA THR A 52 5.08 -21.41 -28.71
C THR A 52 6.27 -22.31 -29.09
N GLY A 53 6.68 -23.24 -28.21
CA GLY A 53 7.76 -24.19 -28.46
C GLY A 53 9.17 -23.61 -28.30
N SER A 54 9.32 -22.43 -27.70
CA SER A 54 10.63 -21.81 -27.49
C SER A 54 11.41 -22.49 -26.36
N SER A 55 12.72 -22.60 -26.55
CA SER A 55 13.63 -23.20 -25.56
C SER A 55 13.72 -22.39 -24.26
N ALA A 56 14.17 -23.04 -23.17
CA ALA A 56 14.48 -22.36 -21.91
C ALA A 56 15.57 -21.26 -22.05
N GLN A 57 16.47 -21.38 -23.02
CA GLN A 57 17.48 -20.35 -23.31
C GLN A 57 16.83 -19.04 -23.76
N THR A 58 15.71 -19.11 -24.50
CA THR A 58 14.96 -17.94 -24.98
C THR A 58 14.40 -17.11 -23.81
N ILE A 59 13.99 -17.77 -22.71
CA ILE A 59 13.55 -17.10 -21.48
C ILE A 59 14.73 -16.39 -20.80
N GLY A 60 15.93 -16.98 -20.84
CA GLY A 60 17.15 -16.37 -20.31
C GLY A 60 17.52 -15.04 -20.96
N ILE A 61 17.12 -14.84 -22.22
CA ILE A 61 17.35 -13.58 -22.96
C ILE A 61 16.55 -12.42 -22.35
N PHE A 62 15.31 -12.68 -21.93
CA PHE A 62 14.48 -11.69 -21.21
C PHE A 62 15.16 -11.23 -19.92
N TYR A 63 15.65 -12.18 -19.09
CA TYR A 63 16.33 -11.86 -17.85
C TYR A 63 17.67 -11.14 -18.05
N SER A 64 18.39 -11.48 -19.12
CA SER A 64 19.61 -10.79 -19.53
C SER A 64 19.33 -9.33 -19.90
N GLY A 65 18.32 -9.10 -20.75
CA GLY A 65 17.85 -7.76 -21.08
C GLY A 65 17.40 -6.99 -19.84
N SER A 66 16.65 -7.63 -18.95
CA SER A 66 16.19 -7.04 -17.68
C SER A 66 17.34 -6.60 -16.77
N THR A 67 18.41 -7.39 -16.69
CA THR A 67 19.60 -7.05 -15.90
C THR A 67 20.32 -5.83 -16.48
N LEU A 68 20.48 -5.76 -17.81
CA LEU A 68 21.05 -4.58 -18.49
C LEU A 68 20.16 -3.34 -18.31
N GLY A 69 18.86 -3.51 -18.46
CA GLY A 69 17.86 -2.49 -18.19
C GLY A 69 17.97 -1.96 -16.76
N TRP A 70 18.16 -2.84 -15.78
CA TRP A 70 18.30 -2.46 -14.39
C TRP A 70 19.46 -1.48 -14.18
N VAL A 71 20.62 -1.75 -14.80
CA VAL A 71 21.79 -0.85 -14.76
C VAL A 71 21.45 0.51 -15.35
N ALA A 72 20.83 0.54 -16.54
CA ALA A 72 20.40 1.79 -17.18
C ALA A 72 19.41 2.57 -16.30
N GLY A 73 18.48 1.86 -15.66
CA GLY A 73 17.51 2.45 -14.75
C GLY A 73 18.15 3.02 -13.48
N ALA A 74 19.17 2.37 -12.94
CA ALA A 74 19.91 2.93 -11.80
C ALA A 74 20.57 4.27 -12.16
N PHE A 75 21.20 4.39 -13.34
CA PHE A 75 21.75 5.66 -13.81
C PHE A 75 20.67 6.73 -13.97
N LEU A 76 19.53 6.39 -14.58
CA LEU A 76 18.40 7.31 -14.71
C LEU A 76 17.89 7.80 -13.34
N ALA A 77 17.82 6.91 -12.34
CA ALA A 77 17.42 7.30 -11.00
C ALA A 77 18.38 8.34 -10.38
N PHE A 78 19.69 8.06 -10.36
CA PHE A 78 20.64 8.97 -9.72
C PHE A 78 20.82 10.30 -10.46
N ILE A 79 20.86 10.27 -11.80
CA ILE A 79 21.16 11.45 -12.61
C ILE A 79 19.92 12.30 -12.86
N VAL A 80 18.80 11.66 -13.21
CA VAL A 80 17.59 12.36 -13.67
C VAL A 80 16.62 12.59 -12.53
N ALA A 81 16.42 11.62 -11.63
CA ALA A 81 15.39 11.76 -10.60
C ALA A 81 15.68 12.91 -9.61
N SER A 82 16.95 13.18 -9.33
CA SER A 82 17.39 14.29 -8.47
C SER A 82 17.05 15.68 -9.00
N ARG A 83 16.85 15.83 -10.32
CA ARG A 83 16.56 17.13 -10.97
C ARG A 83 15.17 17.19 -11.59
N HIS A 84 14.71 16.06 -12.14
CA HIS A 84 13.48 15.92 -12.91
C HIS A 84 12.77 14.63 -12.51
N GLY A 85 12.43 14.48 -11.22
CA GLY A 85 11.83 13.28 -10.64
C GLY A 85 10.64 12.72 -11.40
N ARG A 86 9.73 13.60 -11.83
CA ARG A 86 8.55 13.19 -12.62
C ARG A 86 8.93 12.57 -13.97
N SER A 87 9.83 13.20 -14.71
CA SER A 87 10.30 12.69 -16.01
C SER A 87 11.08 11.40 -15.86
N ALA A 88 11.88 11.27 -14.79
CA ALA A 88 12.62 10.05 -14.48
C ALA A 88 11.69 8.86 -14.27
N LEU A 89 10.53 9.04 -13.62
CA LEU A 89 9.55 7.96 -13.44
C LEU A 89 8.67 7.72 -14.67
N ILE A 90 8.16 8.77 -15.31
CA ILE A 90 7.15 8.62 -16.37
C ILE A 90 7.77 8.10 -17.68
N SER A 91 8.93 8.61 -18.08
CA SER A 91 9.50 8.29 -19.40
C SER A 91 9.84 6.80 -19.58
N PRO A 92 10.44 6.08 -18.61
CA PRO A 92 10.70 4.64 -18.77
C PRO A 92 9.41 3.83 -18.85
N ILE A 93 8.36 4.23 -18.12
CA ILE A 93 7.06 3.54 -18.18
C ILE A 93 6.44 3.70 -19.58
N LEU A 94 6.45 4.93 -20.12
CA LEU A 94 5.91 5.19 -21.46
C LEU A 94 6.66 4.41 -22.53
N VAL A 95 8.00 4.38 -22.46
CA VAL A 95 8.81 3.56 -23.39
C VAL A 95 8.47 2.09 -23.25
N CYS A 96 8.36 1.56 -22.03
CA CYS A 96 7.95 0.18 -21.78
C CYS A 96 6.55 -0.13 -22.33
N ALA A 97 5.60 0.79 -22.15
CA ALA A 97 4.23 0.65 -22.66
C ALA A 97 4.19 0.70 -24.20
N ILE A 98 4.96 1.58 -24.84
CA ILE A 98 5.06 1.67 -26.31
C ILE A 98 5.62 0.37 -26.89
N VAL A 99 6.68 -0.18 -26.29
CA VAL A 99 7.25 -1.47 -26.71
C VAL A 99 6.20 -2.59 -26.55
N ALA A 100 5.49 -2.65 -25.42
CA ALA A 100 4.45 -3.65 -25.21
C ALA A 100 3.29 -3.53 -26.22
N VAL A 101 2.79 -2.31 -26.46
CA VAL A 101 1.71 -2.03 -27.42
C VAL A 101 2.13 -2.36 -28.85
N GLY A 102 3.34 -2.00 -29.25
CA GLY A 102 3.84 -2.23 -30.61
C GLY A 102 3.89 -3.71 -30.99
N PHE A 103 4.08 -4.59 -30.01
CA PHE A 103 4.10 -6.04 -30.22
C PHE A 103 2.78 -6.74 -29.89
N LEU A 104 1.85 -6.07 -29.18
CA LEU A 104 0.52 -6.60 -28.86
C LEU A 104 -0.26 -7.17 -30.07
N PRO A 105 -0.29 -6.54 -31.27
CA PRO A 105 -1.03 -7.08 -32.41
C PRO A 105 -0.36 -8.27 -33.10
N ALA A 106 0.87 -8.64 -32.70
CA ALA A 106 1.63 -9.74 -33.30
C ALA A 106 2.02 -10.82 -32.26
N PRO A 107 1.06 -11.66 -31.79
CA PRO A 107 1.32 -12.70 -30.79
C PRO A 107 2.44 -13.67 -31.15
N ALA A 108 2.64 -13.95 -32.45
CA ALA A 108 3.72 -14.79 -32.95
C ALA A 108 5.12 -14.26 -32.59
N LEU A 109 5.28 -12.95 -32.35
CA LEU A 109 6.55 -12.32 -32.02
C LEU A 109 6.84 -12.26 -30.52
N TRP A 110 5.88 -12.63 -29.66
CA TRP A 110 6.04 -12.52 -28.20
C TRP A 110 7.09 -13.47 -27.64
N GLY A 111 7.34 -14.59 -28.31
CA GLY A 111 8.44 -15.51 -28.01
C GLY A 111 9.76 -15.16 -28.72
N SER A 112 9.78 -14.10 -29.55
CA SER A 112 10.99 -13.78 -30.33
C SER A 112 12.12 -13.26 -29.41
N PRO A 113 13.38 -13.72 -29.61
CA PRO A 113 14.51 -13.25 -28.83
C PRO A 113 14.68 -11.74 -28.82
N GLY A 114 14.43 -11.08 -29.96
CA GLY A 114 14.53 -9.62 -30.10
C GLY A 114 13.50 -8.88 -29.25
N PHE A 115 12.24 -9.32 -29.26
CA PHE A 115 11.20 -8.75 -28.41
C PHE A 115 11.52 -8.98 -26.93
N LEU A 116 11.84 -10.22 -26.54
CA LEU A 116 12.14 -10.55 -25.15
C LEU A 116 13.33 -9.77 -24.60
N PHE A 117 14.38 -9.58 -25.40
CA PHE A 117 15.52 -8.75 -25.02
C PHE A 117 15.12 -7.28 -24.86
N LEU A 118 14.49 -6.68 -25.87
CA LEU A 118 14.07 -5.28 -25.86
C LEU A 118 13.10 -4.98 -24.72
N PHE A 119 12.06 -5.81 -24.58
CA PHE A 119 11.09 -5.72 -23.50
C PHE A 119 11.76 -5.91 -22.14
N GLY A 120 12.68 -6.88 -22.03
CA GLY A 120 13.52 -7.06 -20.85
C GLY A 120 14.25 -5.78 -20.46
N VAL A 121 14.95 -5.12 -21.40
CA VAL A 121 15.69 -3.88 -21.13
C VAL A 121 14.77 -2.75 -20.63
N VAL A 122 13.67 -2.47 -21.33
CA VAL A 122 12.77 -1.37 -20.92
C VAL A 122 12.07 -1.68 -19.59
N PHE A 123 11.69 -2.93 -19.37
CA PHE A 123 11.07 -3.38 -18.13
C PHE A 123 12.04 -3.35 -16.94
N GLY A 124 13.27 -3.84 -17.14
CA GLY A 124 14.34 -3.78 -16.14
C GLY A 124 14.67 -2.34 -15.73
N THR A 125 14.65 -1.42 -16.70
CA THR A 125 14.82 0.02 -16.46
C THR A 125 13.75 0.55 -15.52
N VAL A 126 12.46 0.29 -15.81
CA VAL A 126 11.34 0.68 -14.95
C VAL A 126 11.49 0.10 -13.53
N ARG A 127 11.83 -1.19 -13.44
CA ARG A 127 11.98 -1.91 -12.17
C ARG A 127 13.10 -1.35 -11.28
N ALA A 128 14.17 -0.84 -11.87
CA ALA A 128 15.27 -0.22 -11.13
C ALA A 128 14.99 1.23 -10.75
N VAL A 129 14.48 2.03 -11.69
CA VAL A 129 14.27 3.48 -11.49
C VAL A 129 13.36 3.74 -10.30
N PHE A 130 12.25 3.01 -10.18
CA PHE A 130 11.24 3.27 -9.17
C PHE A 130 11.77 3.23 -7.72
N PRO A 131 12.26 2.10 -7.20
CA PRO A 131 12.70 2.05 -5.80
C PRO A 131 13.85 3.02 -5.51
N LEU A 132 14.76 3.24 -6.47
CA LEU A 132 15.89 4.15 -6.31
C LEU A 132 15.46 5.63 -6.30
N ALA A 133 14.61 6.04 -7.26
CA ALA A 133 14.10 7.40 -7.33
C ALA A 133 13.22 7.73 -6.12
N ILE A 134 12.42 6.77 -5.65
CA ILE A 134 11.62 6.90 -4.42
C ILE A 134 12.51 7.20 -3.21
N ALA A 135 13.59 6.45 -3.04
CA ALA A 135 14.53 6.71 -1.96
C ALA A 135 15.15 8.13 -2.06
N ILE A 136 15.51 8.56 -3.27
CA ILE A 136 16.03 9.92 -3.52
C ILE A 136 14.98 10.98 -3.14
N PHE A 137 13.72 10.80 -3.53
CA PHE A 137 12.65 11.75 -3.21
C PHE A 137 12.44 11.88 -1.70
N LEU A 138 12.37 10.75 -0.98
CA LEU A 138 12.19 10.73 0.47
C LEU A 138 13.34 11.41 1.23
N VAL A 139 14.59 11.22 0.79
CA VAL A 139 15.76 11.88 1.38
C VAL A 139 15.70 13.41 1.21
N GLY A 140 15.07 13.92 0.14
CA GLY A 140 14.87 15.36 -0.07
C GLY A 140 14.17 16.06 1.10
N GLY A 141 13.24 15.36 1.78
CA GLY A 141 12.56 15.86 2.98
C GLY A 141 13.39 15.91 4.25
N ARG A 142 14.67 15.48 4.17
CA ARG A 142 15.60 15.35 5.31
C ARG A 142 14.97 14.66 6.53
N PRO A 143 14.26 13.53 6.37
CA PRO A 143 13.60 12.87 7.47
C PRO A 143 14.60 12.24 8.45
N GLY A 144 14.17 12.07 9.70
CA GLY A 144 14.85 11.20 10.65
C GLY A 144 14.96 9.76 10.13
N LYS A 145 15.95 9.01 10.61
CA LYS A 145 16.23 7.62 10.17
C LYS A 145 15.00 6.71 10.27
N ILE A 146 14.22 6.86 11.33
CA ILE A 146 13.02 6.04 11.58
C ILE A 146 11.91 6.43 10.59
N ASP A 147 11.65 7.73 10.40
CA ASP A 147 10.63 8.23 9.48
C ASP A 147 10.92 7.81 8.03
N PHE A 148 12.19 7.95 7.61
CA PHE A 148 12.65 7.45 6.31
C PHE A 148 12.43 5.95 6.16
N GLY A 149 12.90 5.17 7.15
CA GLY A 149 12.79 3.72 7.15
C GLY A 149 11.34 3.25 7.06
N CYS A 150 10.44 3.87 7.83
CA CYS A 150 9.02 3.57 7.79
C CYS A 150 8.39 3.94 6.44
N ALA A 151 8.62 5.14 5.91
CA ALA A 151 8.07 5.56 4.62
C ALA A 151 8.53 4.64 3.48
N LEU A 152 9.83 4.30 3.45
CA LEU A 152 10.38 3.39 2.46
C LEU A 152 9.83 1.96 2.63
N THR A 153 9.69 1.49 3.88
CA THR A 153 9.13 0.15 4.18
C THR A 153 7.69 0.05 3.69
N LEU A 154 6.85 1.05 3.96
CA LEU A 154 5.47 1.08 3.48
C LEU A 154 5.42 1.08 1.94
N LEU A 155 6.38 1.70 1.25
CA LEU A 155 6.48 1.59 -0.22
C LEU A 155 6.92 0.20 -0.66
N SER A 156 7.83 -0.44 0.07
CA SER A 156 8.32 -1.79 -0.25
C SER A 156 7.23 -2.87 -0.14
N THR A 157 6.17 -2.66 0.65
CA THR A 157 5.05 -3.61 0.73
C THR A 157 4.29 -3.74 -0.59
N THR A 158 4.44 -2.79 -1.52
CA THR A 158 3.91 -2.93 -2.88
C THR A 158 4.49 -4.15 -3.60
N ILE A 159 5.72 -4.54 -3.29
CA ILE A 159 6.36 -5.76 -3.78
C ILE A 159 5.64 -6.98 -3.22
N LEU A 160 5.31 -7.00 -1.93
CA LEU A 160 4.57 -8.10 -1.30
C LEU A 160 3.18 -8.26 -1.91
N ILE A 161 2.45 -7.16 -2.12
CA ILE A 161 1.13 -7.22 -2.77
C ILE A 161 1.25 -7.73 -4.22
N SER A 162 2.30 -7.34 -4.94
CA SER A 162 2.52 -7.81 -6.31
C SER A 162 2.74 -9.32 -6.41
N ALA A 163 3.12 -10.00 -5.32
CA ALA A 163 3.25 -11.46 -5.30
C ALA A 163 1.90 -12.18 -5.50
N PHE A 164 0.77 -11.49 -5.37
CA PHE A 164 -0.55 -12.03 -5.71
C PHE A 164 -0.89 -11.89 -7.20
N ALA A 165 -0.12 -11.13 -8.00
CA ALA A 165 -0.37 -10.95 -9.42
C ALA A 165 -0.39 -12.27 -10.23
N PRO A 166 0.48 -13.27 -9.98
CA PRO A 166 0.40 -14.57 -10.64
C PRO A 166 -0.92 -15.33 -10.38
N ILE A 167 -1.50 -15.17 -9.19
CA ILE A 167 -2.81 -15.79 -8.87
C ILE A 167 -3.90 -15.15 -9.73
N GLY A 168 -3.92 -13.82 -9.83
CA GLY A 168 -4.84 -13.11 -10.72
C GLY A 168 -4.64 -13.48 -12.19
N ALA A 169 -3.38 -13.62 -12.63
CA ALA A 169 -3.07 -14.10 -13.98
C ALA A 169 -3.65 -15.51 -14.23
N SER A 170 -3.48 -16.43 -13.28
CA SER A 170 -4.00 -17.79 -13.35
C SER A 170 -5.52 -17.83 -13.49
N TRP A 171 -6.25 -17.02 -12.71
CA TRP A 171 -7.70 -16.92 -12.82
C TRP A 171 -8.14 -16.37 -14.17
N LEU A 172 -7.45 -15.36 -14.71
CA LEU A 172 -7.75 -14.83 -16.04
C LEU A 172 -7.49 -15.86 -17.15
N TYR A 173 -6.47 -16.71 -17.00
CA TYR A 173 -6.24 -17.83 -17.92
C TYR A 173 -7.34 -18.90 -17.88
N GLN A 174 -7.91 -19.17 -16.70
CA GLN A 174 -9.01 -20.13 -16.55
C GLN A 174 -10.30 -19.71 -17.25
N LEU A 175 -10.48 -18.41 -17.51
CA LEU A 175 -11.63 -17.89 -18.25
C LEU A 175 -11.56 -18.14 -19.76
N ASP A 176 -10.50 -18.80 -20.25
CA ASP A 176 -10.23 -19.12 -21.66
C ASP A 176 -10.31 -17.90 -22.62
N LEU A 177 -10.03 -16.72 -22.08
CA LEU A 177 -10.05 -15.45 -22.81
C LEU A 177 -8.82 -15.26 -23.72
N GLY A 178 -7.90 -16.22 -23.73
CA GLY A 178 -6.62 -16.14 -24.42
C GLY A 178 -5.59 -15.22 -23.75
N ALA A 179 -4.39 -15.12 -24.33
CA ALA A 179 -3.28 -14.39 -23.73
C ALA A 179 -3.37 -12.85 -23.92
N VAL A 180 -4.08 -12.37 -24.95
CA VAL A 180 -4.18 -10.93 -25.28
C VAL A 180 -4.88 -10.12 -24.19
N PRO A 181 -6.03 -10.54 -23.62
CA PRO A 181 -6.66 -9.79 -22.53
C PRO A 181 -5.80 -9.72 -21.27
N VAL A 182 -5.05 -10.78 -20.97
CA VAL A 182 -4.13 -10.84 -19.81
C VAL A 182 -3.00 -9.81 -19.97
N VAL A 183 -2.33 -9.81 -21.12
CA VAL A 183 -1.26 -8.85 -21.45
C VAL A 183 -1.80 -7.41 -21.47
N SER A 184 -3.01 -7.21 -22.00
CA SER A 184 -3.67 -5.90 -22.03
C SER A 184 -4.00 -5.37 -20.62
N GLY A 185 -4.40 -6.25 -19.69
CA GLY A 185 -4.64 -5.89 -18.29
C GLY A 185 -3.37 -5.38 -17.60
N PHE A 186 -2.24 -6.06 -17.77
CA PHE A 186 -0.97 -5.61 -17.20
C PHE A 186 -0.45 -4.32 -17.86
N LEU A 187 -0.70 -4.13 -19.15
CA LEU A 187 -0.39 -2.88 -19.84
C LEU A 187 -1.26 -1.73 -19.29
N ALA A 188 -2.54 -1.98 -19.02
CA ALA A 188 -3.42 -1.00 -18.39
C ALA A 188 -2.89 -0.58 -17.01
N CYS A 189 -2.31 -1.50 -16.23
CA CYS A 189 -1.63 -1.14 -14.98
C CYS A 189 -0.48 -0.14 -15.19
N LEU A 190 0.36 -0.33 -16.22
CA LEU A 190 1.45 0.59 -16.54
C LEU A 190 0.92 1.99 -16.91
N LEU A 191 -0.13 2.05 -17.74
CA LEU A 191 -0.74 3.33 -18.15
C LEU A 191 -1.43 4.05 -16.99
N LEU A 192 -2.13 3.31 -16.12
CA LEU A 192 -2.73 3.86 -14.91
C LEU A 192 -1.66 4.42 -13.96
N ALA A 193 -0.50 3.77 -13.85
CA ALA A 193 0.62 4.31 -13.08
C ALA A 193 1.08 5.68 -13.60
N VAL A 194 1.15 5.86 -14.93
CA VAL A 194 1.48 7.18 -15.51
C VAL A 194 0.40 8.21 -15.18
N ILE A 195 -0.87 7.84 -15.34
CA ILE A 195 -2.01 8.74 -15.06
C ILE A 195 -1.98 9.24 -13.62
N LEU A 196 -1.60 8.40 -12.65
CA LEU A 196 -1.47 8.77 -11.25
C LEU A 196 -0.28 9.72 -10.97
N LEU A 197 0.83 9.59 -11.70
CA LEU A 197 1.99 10.46 -11.52
C LEU A 197 1.83 11.85 -12.16
N VAL A 198 1.02 11.97 -13.22
CA VAL A 198 0.81 13.23 -13.95
C VAL A 198 0.34 14.39 -13.04
N PRO A 199 -0.72 14.24 -12.22
CA PRO A 199 -1.21 15.32 -11.35
C PRO A 199 -0.34 15.55 -10.11
N ALA A 200 0.62 14.69 -9.79
CA ALA A 200 1.43 14.80 -8.58
C ALA A 200 2.40 16.00 -8.58
N GLY A 201 2.67 16.59 -9.75
CA GLY A 201 3.54 17.76 -9.87
C GLY A 201 5.00 17.44 -9.53
N ASN A 202 5.60 18.21 -8.61
CA ASN A 202 6.94 17.90 -8.09
C ASN A 202 6.88 16.70 -7.14
N LEU A 203 7.63 15.64 -7.44
CA LEU A 203 7.66 14.42 -6.63
C LEU A 203 8.67 14.49 -5.47
N ALA A 204 9.60 15.43 -5.51
CA ALA A 204 10.56 15.62 -4.42
C ALA A 204 9.92 16.32 -3.21
N PHE A 205 10.49 16.06 -2.03
CA PHE A 205 10.04 16.59 -0.75
C PHE A 205 10.94 17.71 -0.22
N ASP A 206 11.54 18.50 -1.12
CA ASP A 206 12.53 19.54 -0.75
C ASP A 206 11.91 20.78 -0.08
N GLU A 207 10.59 20.92 -0.14
CA GLU A 207 9.82 22.03 0.43
C GLU A 207 9.48 21.78 1.91
N ALA A 208 9.18 22.82 2.69
CA ALA A 208 8.70 22.63 4.06
C ALA A 208 7.34 21.89 4.09
N PRO A 209 7.11 21.00 5.08
CA PRO A 209 5.85 20.28 5.21
C PRO A 209 4.67 21.23 5.45
N ARG A 210 3.51 20.88 4.88
CA ARG A 210 2.30 21.68 5.02
C ARG A 210 1.54 21.31 6.31
N PRO A 211 0.91 22.29 7.00
CA PRO A 211 0.01 22.00 8.10
C PRO A 211 -1.13 21.07 7.65
N ARG A 212 -1.39 20.01 8.43
CA ARG A 212 -2.21 18.87 7.98
C ARG A 212 -3.42 18.56 8.87
N HIS A 213 -3.52 19.13 10.06
CA HIS A 213 -4.55 18.75 11.03
C HIS A 213 -5.96 19.10 10.53
N ARG A 214 -6.81 18.07 10.42
CA ARG A 214 -8.26 18.20 10.25
C ARG A 214 -8.94 17.68 11.52
N PRO A 215 -9.05 18.50 12.57
CA PRO A 215 -9.59 18.07 13.84
C PRO A 215 -11.05 17.66 13.69
N LEU A 216 -11.44 16.60 14.38
CA LEU A 216 -12.82 16.18 14.56
C LEU A 216 -13.19 16.27 16.04
N ALA A 217 -14.46 16.55 16.33
CA ALA A 217 -14.96 16.55 17.70
C ALA A 217 -14.84 15.13 18.30
N PRO A 218 -14.21 14.97 19.48
CA PRO A 218 -14.10 13.68 20.15
C PRO A 218 -15.46 13.04 20.40
N ARG A 219 -15.57 11.72 20.15
CA ARG A 219 -16.78 10.96 20.44
C ARG A 219 -16.42 9.66 21.12
N ARG A 220 -16.99 9.44 22.31
CA ARG A 220 -16.83 8.17 23.04
C ARG A 220 -17.51 7.03 22.29
N ARG A 221 -16.83 5.88 22.25
CA ARG A 221 -17.35 4.62 21.69
C ARG A 221 -17.02 3.47 22.63
N SER A 222 -17.92 2.49 22.75
CA SER A 222 -17.64 1.28 23.54
C SER A 222 -16.49 0.48 22.91
N PRO A 223 -15.35 0.28 23.62
CA PRO A 223 -14.23 -0.52 23.11
C PRO A 223 -14.62 -1.96 22.78
N LEU A 224 -15.50 -2.55 23.61
CA LEU A 224 -15.98 -3.92 23.43
C LEU A 224 -16.82 -4.06 22.15
N LEU A 225 -17.69 -3.09 21.88
CA LEU A 225 -18.51 -3.11 20.66
C LEU A 225 -17.64 -3.00 19.40
N VAL A 226 -16.60 -2.16 19.43
CA VAL A 226 -15.62 -2.06 18.34
C VAL A 226 -14.91 -3.40 18.10
N ALA A 227 -14.45 -4.06 19.16
CA ALA A 227 -13.81 -5.38 19.06
C ALA A 227 -14.75 -6.44 18.48
N VAL A 228 -15.99 -6.51 18.98
CA VAL A 228 -16.99 -7.49 18.53
C VAL A 228 -17.30 -7.33 17.04
N ILE A 229 -17.53 -6.10 16.56
CA ILE A 229 -17.78 -5.86 15.14
C ILE A 229 -16.62 -6.37 14.28
N LEU A 230 -15.38 -6.09 14.70
CA LEU A 230 -14.20 -6.40 13.90
C LEU A 230 -13.74 -7.86 14.00
N VAL A 231 -14.05 -8.56 15.10
CA VAL A 231 -13.71 -9.99 15.28
C VAL A 231 -14.75 -10.94 14.69
N THR A 232 -15.99 -10.48 14.49
CA THR A 232 -17.08 -11.31 13.97
C THR A 232 -16.79 -11.88 12.58
N PRO A 233 -16.36 -11.09 11.56
CA PRO A 233 -16.07 -11.63 10.24
C PRO A 233 -15.01 -12.73 10.19
N PRO A 234 -13.80 -12.59 10.78
CA PRO A 234 -12.80 -13.67 10.70
C PRO A 234 -13.28 -14.95 11.39
N ILE A 235 -14.06 -14.86 12.47
CA ILE A 235 -14.69 -16.03 13.10
C ILE A 235 -15.68 -16.69 12.14
N LEU A 236 -16.58 -15.92 11.52
CA LEU A 236 -17.57 -16.45 10.58
C LEU A 236 -16.91 -17.09 9.35
N ILE A 237 -15.88 -16.45 8.78
CA ILE A 237 -15.12 -16.98 7.65
C ILE A 237 -14.43 -18.28 8.03
N PHE A 238 -13.80 -18.35 9.21
CA PHE A 238 -13.15 -19.56 9.71
C PHE A 238 -14.14 -20.71 9.91
N LEU A 239 -15.26 -20.46 10.58
CA LEU A 239 -16.31 -21.45 10.80
C LEU A 239 -16.92 -21.95 9.48
N MET A 240 -17.11 -21.05 8.52
CA MET A 240 -17.59 -21.40 7.19
C MET A 240 -16.59 -22.27 6.43
N GLY A 241 -15.29 -21.92 6.46
CA GLY A 241 -14.23 -22.73 5.85
C GLY A 241 -14.15 -24.14 6.42
N ILE A 242 -14.20 -24.27 7.76
CA ILE A 242 -14.26 -25.58 8.42
C ILE A 242 -15.49 -26.37 7.99
N SER A 243 -16.65 -25.72 7.96
CA SER A 243 -17.91 -26.36 7.59
C SER A 243 -17.84 -26.90 6.17
N VAL A 244 -17.37 -26.10 5.20
CA VAL A 244 -17.18 -26.53 3.80
C VAL A 244 -16.24 -27.73 3.72
N HIS A 245 -15.09 -27.70 4.41
CA HIS A 245 -14.15 -28.81 4.40
C HIS A 245 -14.73 -30.09 5.02
N LEU A 246 -15.45 -29.99 6.14
CA LEU A 246 -16.08 -31.15 6.79
C LEU A 246 -17.19 -31.75 5.93
N PHE A 247 -17.99 -30.94 5.25
CA PHE A 247 -19.03 -31.46 4.37
C PHE A 247 -18.46 -32.08 3.09
N GLN A 248 -17.44 -31.48 2.49
CA GLN A 248 -16.71 -32.06 1.34
C GLN A 248 -16.09 -33.41 1.69
N ALA A 249 -15.55 -33.58 2.91
CA ALA A 249 -14.97 -34.84 3.37
C ALA A 249 -16.01 -35.98 3.54
N ASN A 250 -17.30 -35.64 3.58
CA ASN A 250 -18.39 -36.60 3.75
C ASN A 250 -19.18 -36.85 2.43
N ASP A 251 -18.58 -36.53 1.27
CA ASP A 251 -19.21 -36.62 -0.06
C ASP A 251 -20.56 -35.89 -0.17
N ALA A 252 -20.81 -34.91 0.71
CA ALA A 252 -21.99 -34.06 0.61
C ALA A 252 -21.78 -33.06 -0.52
N ASP A 253 -22.73 -32.96 -1.45
CA ASP A 253 -22.65 -32.02 -2.57
C ASP A 253 -22.99 -30.59 -2.10
N VAL A 254 -21.99 -29.91 -1.53
CA VAL A 254 -22.09 -28.54 -0.99
C VAL A 254 -22.08 -27.50 -2.13
N ALA A 255 -21.43 -27.81 -3.25
CA ALA A 255 -21.19 -26.83 -4.31
C ALA A 255 -22.44 -26.53 -5.14
N SER A 256 -23.39 -27.47 -5.24
CA SER A 256 -24.61 -27.34 -6.04
C SER A 256 -25.81 -26.79 -5.25
N SER A 257 -25.72 -26.70 -3.91
CA SER A 257 -26.82 -26.25 -3.06
C SER A 257 -26.89 -24.71 -2.94
N PRO A 258 -28.09 -24.10 -3.03
CA PRO A 258 -28.24 -22.65 -2.90
C PRO A 258 -28.02 -22.14 -1.46
N VAL A 259 -28.20 -23.00 -0.45
CA VAL A 259 -28.07 -22.64 0.98
C VAL A 259 -26.65 -22.19 1.36
N PRO A 260 -25.58 -22.97 1.09
CA PRO A 260 -24.21 -22.55 1.39
C PRO A 260 -23.79 -21.31 0.61
N LEU A 261 -24.29 -21.11 -0.61
CA LEU A 261 -24.08 -19.88 -1.37
C LEU A 261 -24.71 -18.66 -0.67
N LEU A 262 -25.96 -18.76 -0.22
CA LEU A 262 -26.62 -17.68 0.53
C LEU A 262 -25.88 -17.35 1.83
N LEU A 263 -25.41 -18.37 2.56
CA LEU A 263 -24.59 -18.18 3.75
C LEU A 263 -23.26 -17.48 3.40
N ALA A 264 -22.61 -17.88 2.30
CA ALA A 264 -21.37 -17.26 1.81
C ALA A 264 -21.56 -15.77 1.53
N LEU A 265 -22.64 -15.43 0.83
CA LEU A 265 -22.98 -14.05 0.51
C LEU A 265 -23.27 -13.22 1.77
N LEU A 266 -23.95 -13.81 2.77
CA LEU A 266 -24.19 -13.15 4.05
C LEU A 266 -22.88 -12.89 4.82
N VAL A 267 -22.02 -13.90 4.93
CA VAL A 267 -20.71 -13.76 5.58
C VAL A 267 -19.85 -12.72 4.86
N PHE A 268 -19.87 -12.71 3.52
CA PHE A 268 -19.19 -11.71 2.71
C PHE A 268 -19.74 -10.29 2.98
N ALA A 269 -21.07 -10.12 3.02
CA ALA A 269 -21.69 -8.82 3.33
C ALA A 269 -21.31 -8.32 4.74
N ILE A 270 -21.29 -9.21 5.74
CA ILE A 270 -20.83 -8.89 7.10
C ILE A 270 -19.35 -8.49 7.10
N ALA A 271 -18.50 -9.21 6.36
CA ALA A 271 -17.08 -8.90 6.24
C ALA A 271 -16.86 -7.52 5.58
N VAL A 272 -17.59 -7.21 4.52
CA VAL A 272 -17.56 -5.89 3.87
C VAL A 272 -18.02 -4.80 4.84
N ALA A 273 -19.11 -5.00 5.56
CA ALA A 273 -19.61 -4.02 6.54
C ALA A 273 -18.60 -3.76 7.67
N ALA A 274 -17.99 -4.81 8.22
CA ALA A 274 -16.96 -4.67 9.26
C ALA A 274 -15.68 -4.02 8.72
N PHE A 275 -15.31 -4.27 7.46
CA PHE A 275 -14.19 -3.62 6.80
C PHE A 275 -14.44 -2.12 6.59
N ILE A 276 -15.65 -1.74 6.16
CA ILE A 276 -16.07 -0.33 6.09
C ILE A 276 -16.03 0.30 7.49
N TYR A 277 -16.47 -0.43 8.52
CA TYR A 277 -16.41 0.04 9.90
C TYR A 277 -14.96 0.25 10.37
N LEU A 278 -14.03 -0.64 10.05
CA LEU A 278 -12.60 -0.47 10.32
C LEU A 278 -12.06 0.81 9.68
N ALA A 279 -12.34 1.01 8.39
CA ALA A 279 -11.95 2.21 7.66
C ALA A 279 -12.47 3.48 8.34
N TYR A 280 -13.76 3.48 8.68
CA TYR A 280 -14.42 4.56 9.39
C TYR A 280 -13.80 4.82 10.77
N TRP A 281 -13.51 3.76 11.54
CA TRP A 281 -12.90 3.86 12.86
C TRP A 281 -11.52 4.48 12.79
N VAL A 282 -10.65 4.00 11.90
CA VAL A 282 -9.28 4.54 11.71
C VAL A 282 -9.32 6.01 11.29
N TYR A 283 -10.22 6.37 10.37
CA TYR A 283 -10.43 7.75 9.95
C TYR A 283 -10.81 8.63 11.15
N ARG A 284 -11.82 8.21 11.91
CA ARG A 284 -12.34 8.98 13.05
C ARG A 284 -11.32 9.13 14.17
N ILE A 285 -10.67 8.05 14.61
CA ILE A 285 -9.79 8.08 15.78
C ILE A 285 -8.61 9.05 15.58
N HIS A 286 -8.04 9.11 14.37
CA HIS A 286 -6.97 10.06 14.05
C HIS A 286 -7.46 11.51 14.05
N GLY A 287 -8.66 11.76 13.52
CA GLY A 287 -9.25 13.11 13.53
C GLY A 287 -9.64 13.58 14.92
N GLU A 288 -10.19 12.68 15.74
CA GLU A 288 -10.60 12.99 17.12
C GLU A 288 -9.40 13.24 18.03
N LEU A 289 -8.33 12.43 17.91
CA LEU A 289 -7.10 12.67 18.66
C LEU A 289 -6.39 13.96 18.24
N ALA A 290 -6.46 14.32 16.96
CA ALA A 290 -5.99 15.61 16.45
C ALA A 290 -6.84 16.78 16.95
N GLY A 291 -8.15 16.57 17.14
CA GLY A 291 -9.06 17.55 17.73
C GLY A 291 -8.84 17.77 19.22
N ALA A 292 -8.49 16.72 19.97
CA ALA A 292 -8.18 16.82 21.39
C ALA A 292 -6.82 17.51 21.66
N ALA A 293 -5.80 17.24 20.84
CA ALA A 293 -4.53 17.95 20.87
C ALA A 293 -3.79 17.75 19.54
N GLN A 294 -3.13 18.79 19.03
CA GLN A 294 -2.34 18.66 17.81
C GLN A 294 -1.03 17.93 18.10
N SER A 295 -0.61 17.03 17.21
CA SER A 295 0.69 16.36 17.28
C SER A 295 1.29 16.18 15.90
N GLN A 296 2.61 16.32 15.81
CA GLN A 296 3.38 16.08 14.59
C GLN A 296 3.53 14.58 14.25
N ARG A 297 3.07 13.68 15.12
CA ARG A 297 3.02 12.23 14.85
C ARG A 297 1.68 11.77 14.28
N LEU A 298 0.64 12.61 14.39
CA LEU A 298 -0.69 12.27 13.90
C LEU A 298 -0.79 12.44 12.38
N LEU A 299 -1.28 11.38 11.74
CA LEU A 299 -1.66 11.36 10.35
C LEU A 299 -2.99 12.08 10.13
N THR A 300 -3.21 12.53 8.90
CA THR A 300 -4.56 12.93 8.50
C THR A 300 -5.51 11.74 8.56
N PRO A 301 -6.80 11.96 8.90
CA PRO A 301 -7.82 10.91 8.89
C PRO A 301 -7.83 10.06 7.61
N LEU A 302 -7.72 10.70 6.45
CA LEU A 302 -7.71 10.04 5.15
C LEU A 302 -6.45 9.19 4.98
N ALA A 303 -5.27 9.73 5.28
CA ALA A 303 -4.02 8.99 5.16
C ALA A 303 -4.01 7.75 6.05
N ALA A 304 -4.42 7.89 7.32
CA ALA A 304 -4.50 6.77 8.25
C ALA A 304 -5.43 5.67 7.73
N MET A 305 -6.62 6.03 7.24
CA MET A 305 -7.57 5.08 6.66
C MET A 305 -6.95 4.34 5.46
N LEU A 306 -6.31 5.07 4.54
CA LEU A 306 -5.67 4.47 3.38
C LEU A 306 -4.52 3.53 3.78
N ILE A 307 -3.70 3.90 4.77
CA ILE A 307 -2.62 3.04 5.28
C ILE A 307 -3.19 1.74 5.88
N ALA A 308 -4.24 1.85 6.70
CA ALA A 308 -4.85 0.68 7.34
C ALA A 308 -5.42 -0.32 6.33
N ILE A 309 -5.94 0.17 5.20
CA ILE A 309 -6.60 -0.65 4.19
C ILE A 309 -5.62 -1.19 3.15
N LEU A 310 -4.70 -0.36 2.68
CA LEU A 310 -3.94 -0.61 1.46
C LEU A 310 -2.51 -1.06 1.72
N VAL A 311 -2.00 -0.81 2.93
CA VAL A 311 -0.60 -1.07 3.24
C VAL A 311 -0.53 -2.29 4.16
N PRO A 312 0.06 -3.41 3.72
CA PRO A 312 0.38 -4.53 4.59
C PRO A 312 1.14 -4.02 5.81
N LEU A 313 0.76 -4.48 7.00
CA LEU A 313 1.29 -4.02 8.28
C LEU A 313 1.03 -2.55 8.63
N GLY A 314 0.27 -1.81 7.80
CA GLY A 314 -0.11 -0.43 8.05
C GLY A 314 -0.92 -0.28 9.32
N LEU A 315 -1.94 -1.11 9.53
CA LEU A 315 -2.75 -1.09 10.74
C LEU A 315 -1.92 -1.29 12.04
N PRO A 316 -1.06 -2.31 12.16
CA PRO A 316 -0.13 -2.44 13.29
C PRO A 316 0.70 -1.18 13.57
N VAL A 317 1.31 -0.59 12.52
CA VAL A 317 2.11 0.63 12.66
C VAL A 317 1.25 1.78 13.18
N LEU A 318 0.05 1.99 12.60
CA LEU A 318 -0.87 3.03 13.05
C LEU A 318 -1.25 2.85 14.52
N VAL A 319 -1.66 1.65 14.91
CA VAL A 319 -2.06 1.34 16.28
C VAL A 319 -0.92 1.61 17.27
N MET A 320 0.31 1.21 16.93
CA MET A 320 1.50 1.50 17.75
C MET A 320 1.75 3.00 17.88
N THR A 321 1.70 3.75 16.77
CA THR A 321 1.89 5.22 16.81
C THR A 321 0.82 5.93 17.63
N LEU A 322 -0.43 5.45 17.59
CA LEU A 322 -1.51 5.95 18.43
C LEU A 322 -1.28 5.64 19.92
N GLY A 323 -0.80 4.43 20.23
CA GLY A 323 -0.48 4.02 21.60
C GLY A 323 0.64 4.85 22.22
N ASP A 324 1.72 5.08 21.47
CA ASP A 324 2.83 5.93 21.91
C ASP A 324 2.37 7.37 22.16
N LEU A 325 1.56 7.92 21.25
CA LEU A 325 1.00 9.25 21.39
C LEU A 325 0.11 9.39 22.63
N LEU A 326 -0.76 8.41 22.89
CA LEU A 326 -1.65 8.42 24.05
C LEU A 326 -0.87 8.31 25.35
N ASN A 327 0.15 7.46 25.40
CA ASN A 327 1.05 7.35 26.56
C ASN A 327 1.88 8.62 26.79
N GLU A 328 2.35 9.27 25.73
CA GLU A 328 3.06 10.54 25.80
C GLU A 328 2.16 11.64 26.39
N ARG A 329 0.91 11.76 25.90
CA ARG A 329 -0.08 12.71 26.44
C ARG A 329 -0.41 12.47 27.90
N ALA A 330 -0.53 11.22 28.32
CA ALA A 330 -0.77 10.87 29.71
C ALA A 330 0.41 11.30 30.58
N ARG A 331 1.64 10.99 30.14
CA ARG A 331 2.87 11.39 30.84
C ARG A 331 3.00 12.91 30.96
N ASP A 332 2.70 13.65 29.90
CA ASP A 332 2.75 15.12 29.91
C ASP A 332 1.73 15.73 30.88
N ARG A 333 0.67 14.99 31.22
CA ARG A 333 -0.33 15.35 32.23
C ARG A 333 0.00 14.84 33.64
N GLY A 334 1.14 14.17 33.82
CA GLY A 334 1.53 13.55 35.10
C GLY A 334 0.84 12.21 35.40
N GLU A 335 0.09 11.66 34.44
CA GLU A 335 -0.49 10.34 34.54
C GLU A 335 0.54 9.26 34.16
N GLY A 336 0.36 8.06 34.71
CA GLY A 336 1.13 6.89 34.29
C GLY A 336 0.86 6.48 32.85
N ARG A 337 1.49 5.39 32.40
CA ARG A 337 1.21 4.83 31.07
C ARG A 337 -0.24 4.30 31.03
N LEU A 338 -1.03 4.77 30.05
CA LEU A 338 -2.40 4.28 29.82
C LEU A 338 -2.41 2.83 29.32
N MET A 339 -1.36 2.43 28.58
CA MET A 339 -1.26 1.07 28.05
C MET A 339 0.19 0.60 27.87
N SER A 340 0.37 -0.72 27.84
CA SER A 340 1.65 -1.34 27.49
C SER A 340 1.82 -1.43 25.97
N ILE A 341 2.87 -0.80 25.43
CA ILE A 341 3.24 -0.84 24.01
C ILE A 341 3.62 -2.25 23.55
N ALA A 342 4.24 -3.06 24.42
CA ALA A 342 4.59 -4.43 24.10
C ALA A 342 3.34 -5.30 23.85
N TRP A 343 2.34 -5.19 24.74
CA TRP A 343 1.07 -5.90 24.57
C TRP A 343 0.26 -5.37 23.39
N LEU A 344 0.27 -4.05 23.18
CA LEU A 344 -0.36 -3.44 22.02
C LEU A 344 0.23 -4.00 20.72
N GLY A 345 1.56 -4.14 20.67
CA GLY A 345 2.26 -4.75 19.55
C GLY A 345 1.82 -6.18 19.28
N ILE A 346 1.88 -7.05 20.30
CA ILE A 346 1.46 -8.45 20.18
C ILE A 346 0.03 -8.53 19.64
N TRP A 347 -0.91 -7.78 20.26
CA TRP A 347 -2.31 -7.82 19.85
C TRP A 347 -2.54 -7.21 18.46
N SER A 348 -1.73 -6.23 18.04
CA SER A 348 -1.86 -5.64 16.70
C SER A 348 -1.55 -6.64 15.57
N PHE A 349 -0.76 -7.67 15.84
CA PHE A 349 -0.48 -8.75 14.88
C PHE A 349 -1.37 -9.98 15.08
N VAL A 350 -1.58 -10.41 16.34
CA VAL A 350 -2.30 -11.66 16.64
C VAL A 350 -3.81 -11.50 16.51
N LEU A 351 -4.37 -10.42 17.06
CA LEU A 351 -5.81 -10.16 17.05
C LEU A 351 -6.06 -8.64 17.01
N PRO A 352 -5.91 -8.00 15.84
CA PRO A 352 -6.00 -6.55 15.68
C PRO A 352 -7.23 -5.89 16.36
N PRO A 353 -8.44 -6.52 16.37
CA PRO A 353 -9.59 -5.98 17.09
C PRO A 353 -9.35 -5.68 18.58
N VAL A 354 -8.52 -6.47 19.26
CA VAL A 354 -8.16 -6.25 20.67
C VAL A 354 -7.30 -5.00 20.83
N ALA A 355 -6.28 -4.85 19.99
CA ALA A 355 -5.41 -3.68 20.03
C ALA A 355 -6.18 -2.39 19.70
N ILE A 356 -7.10 -2.45 18.74
CA ILE A 356 -8.03 -1.36 18.41
C ILE A 356 -8.91 -0.99 19.63
N ALA A 357 -9.43 -1.97 20.36
CA ALA A 357 -10.20 -1.72 21.57
C ALA A 357 -9.35 -1.09 22.69
N MET A 358 -8.10 -1.52 22.86
CA MET A 358 -7.16 -0.88 23.81
C MET A 358 -6.95 0.60 23.48
N ILE A 359 -6.73 0.94 22.20
CA ILE A 359 -6.63 2.33 21.73
C ILE A 359 -7.93 3.09 21.98
N GLN A 360 -9.08 2.51 21.66
CA GLN A 360 -10.37 3.16 21.86
C GLN A 360 -10.63 3.46 23.34
N ASN A 361 -10.24 2.54 24.24
CA ASN A 361 -10.39 2.73 25.68
C ASN A 361 -9.57 3.93 26.17
N ALA A 362 -8.27 3.92 25.88
CA ALA A 362 -7.37 5.02 26.26
C ALA A 362 -7.74 6.36 25.59
N ALA A 363 -8.25 6.32 24.36
CA ALA A 363 -8.76 7.52 23.70
C ALA A 363 -9.98 8.11 24.43
N ASN A 364 -10.95 7.26 24.83
CA ASN A 364 -12.13 7.70 25.59
C ASN A 364 -11.75 8.37 26.92
N ASP A 365 -10.75 7.82 27.61
CA ASP A 365 -10.21 8.36 28.87
C ASP A 365 -9.56 9.72 28.60
N SER A 366 -8.74 9.82 27.54
CA SER A 366 -8.09 11.07 27.15
C SER A 366 -9.06 12.19 26.77
N TYR A 367 -10.26 11.86 26.28
CA TYR A 367 -11.32 12.81 25.93
C TYR A 367 -12.08 13.36 27.14
N GLY A 368 -12.27 12.53 28.17
CA GLY A 368 -13.05 12.89 29.36
C GLY A 368 -12.40 13.96 30.22
N MET A 369 -11.08 14.03 30.18
CA MET A 369 -10.31 14.89 31.07
C MET A 369 -10.09 16.31 30.51
N GLY A 370 -10.84 16.69 29.46
CA GLY A 370 -10.85 18.04 28.89
C GLY A 370 -12.14 18.83 29.13
N GLN A 371 -13.15 18.26 29.81
CA GLN A 371 -14.42 18.93 30.10
C GLN A 371 -14.57 19.44 31.55
N ASP A 372 -13.67 19.08 32.46
CA ASP A 372 -13.71 19.55 33.86
C ASP A 372 -12.93 20.86 34.10
N THR A 373 -12.48 21.54 33.04
CA THR A 373 -11.79 22.85 33.12
C THR A 373 -12.25 23.83 32.05
N ALA A 374 -13.56 24.02 31.93
CA ALA A 374 -14.14 25.15 31.20
C ALA A 374 -15.12 25.92 32.11
#